data_AF-A0A8S2M2P2-F1
#
_entry.id   AF-A0A8S2M2P2-F1
#
_cell.length_a   1.000
_cell.length_b   1.000
_cell.length_c   1.000
_cell.angle_alpha   90.00
_cell.angle_beta   90.00
_cell.angle_gamma   90.00
#
_symmetry.space_group_name_H-M   'P 1'
#
loop_
_entity.id
_entity.type
_entity.pdbx_description
1 polymer ?
#
loop_
_entity_poly.entity_id
_entity_poly.type
_entity_poly.pdbx_seq_one_letter_code
_entity_poly.pdbx_strand_id
1 'polypeptide(L)'
;IVQRRRQHAISELLSTERDYLRDLVLLHETFLGSNAISCPDSINKKLLFGNINDINDVSHRLLNLLEFECSKSQQNDDAHCCIGLVFNGLIDQLKHAYAEYCRNHEWVHGYLRKCGNDEKLQKYLQDGLCKLRLQKPSVFDVSALLLRPIQRIVRYPLILNELFKVFLHLVFLIKKTKINLVFFPCILFHGRTLVAIISIIYI
;
A
#
# COMPACT_ATOMS: atom_id res chain seq x y z
N ILE A 1 -5.51 2.21 -27.50
CA ILE A 1 -6.04 3.07 -26.39
C ILE A 1 -6.14 2.28 -25.08
N VAL A 2 -6.82 1.13 -25.05
CA VAL A 2 -7.02 0.33 -23.83
C VAL A 2 -5.71 -0.17 -23.20
N GLN A 3 -4.78 -0.67 -24.02
CA GLN A 3 -3.46 -1.13 -23.55
C GLN A 3 -2.61 0.01 -22.93
N ARG A 4 -2.62 1.20 -23.55
CA ARG A 4 -1.98 2.41 -22.96
C ARG A 4 -2.60 2.80 -21.62
N ARG A 5 -3.93 2.74 -21.48
CA ARG A 5 -4.61 3.03 -20.20
C ARG A 5 -4.25 2.02 -19.11
N ARG A 6 -4.17 0.72 -19.45
CA ARG A 6 -3.70 -0.32 -18.53
C ARG A 6 -2.28 -0.02 -18.08
N GLN A 7 -1.36 0.19 -19.02
CA GLN A 7 0.06 0.40 -18.73
C GLN A 7 0.29 1.68 -17.92
N HIS A 8 -0.50 2.73 -18.15
CA HIS A 8 -0.52 3.92 -17.31
C HIS A 8 -0.96 3.60 -15.87
N ALA A 9 -2.10 2.90 -15.69
CA ALA A 9 -2.59 2.53 -14.37
C ALA A 9 -1.60 1.63 -13.60
N ILE A 10 -0.90 0.73 -14.30
CA ILE A 10 0.16 -0.11 -13.72
C ILE A 10 1.37 0.73 -13.30
N SER A 11 1.83 1.62 -14.18
CA SER A 11 2.95 2.52 -13.90
C SER A 11 2.64 3.43 -12.70
N GLU A 12 1.42 3.96 -12.65
CA GLU A 12 0.93 4.76 -11.53
C GLU A 12 0.84 3.95 -10.23
N LEU A 13 0.34 2.71 -10.28
CA LEU A 13 0.35 1.80 -9.12
C LEU A 13 1.77 1.61 -8.58
N LEU A 14 2.73 1.24 -9.45
CA LEU A 14 4.13 1.02 -9.06
C LEU A 14 4.78 2.29 -8.52
N SER A 15 4.59 3.42 -9.19
CA SER A 15 5.15 4.70 -8.75
C SER A 15 4.62 5.08 -7.38
N THR A 16 3.31 5.02 -7.19
CA THR A 16 2.70 5.39 -5.91
C THR A 16 3.01 4.38 -4.80
N GLU A 17 3.21 3.09 -5.12
CA GLU A 17 3.63 2.08 -4.14
C GLU A 17 5.08 2.31 -3.69
N ARG A 18 5.99 2.67 -4.61
CA ARG A 18 7.37 3.06 -4.26
C ARG A 18 7.41 4.29 -3.37
N ASP A 19 6.61 5.30 -3.68
CA ASP A 19 6.53 6.51 -2.87
C ASP A 19 5.96 6.24 -1.48
N TYR A 20 4.93 5.39 -1.41
CA TYR A 20 4.36 4.92 -0.14
C TYR A 20 5.38 4.15 0.70
N LEU A 21 6.09 3.19 0.09
CA LEU A 21 7.08 2.38 0.78
C LEU A 21 8.26 3.22 1.28
N ARG A 22 8.70 4.20 0.48
CA ARG A 22 9.71 5.17 0.90
C ARG A 22 9.29 5.92 2.16
N ASP A 23 8.02 6.31 2.26
CA ASP A 23 7.49 6.94 3.47
C ASP A 23 7.53 6.01 4.69
N LEU A 24 7.20 4.73 4.52
CA LEU A 24 7.26 3.74 5.60
C LEU A 24 8.69 3.46 6.06
N VAL A 25 9.61 3.26 5.11
CA VAL A 25 11.03 3.02 5.41
C VAL A 25 11.62 4.22 6.15
N LEU A 26 11.35 5.43 5.66
CA LEU A 26 11.84 6.65 6.29
C LEU A 26 11.28 6.81 7.72
N LEU A 27 10.02 6.48 7.94
CA LEU A 27 9.41 6.46 9.28
C LEU A 27 10.10 5.43 10.18
N HIS A 28 10.33 4.21 9.68
CA HIS A 28 11.03 3.15 10.40
C HIS A 28 12.45 3.58 10.78
N GLU A 29 13.27 4.03 9.82
CA GLU A 29 14.65 4.46 10.06
C GLU A 29 14.76 5.64 11.04
N THR A 30 13.75 6.51 11.05
CA THR A 30 13.72 7.66 11.94
C THR A 30 13.39 7.27 13.38
N PHE A 31 12.39 6.42 13.60
CA PHE A 31 11.83 6.21 14.95
C PHE A 31 12.08 4.81 15.54
N LEU A 32 12.27 3.79 14.71
CA LEU A 32 12.29 2.38 15.10
C LEU A 32 13.59 1.62 14.78
N GLY A 33 14.33 2.03 13.75
CA GLY A 33 15.56 1.36 13.32
C GLY A 33 16.75 1.57 14.25
N SER A 34 17.88 0.94 13.95
CA SER A 34 19.11 1.00 14.76
C SER A 34 19.67 2.42 14.94
N ASN A 35 19.44 3.29 13.94
CA ASN A 35 19.86 4.69 13.96
C ASN A 35 18.69 5.63 14.34
N ALA A 36 17.64 5.11 14.98
CA ALA A 36 16.48 5.90 15.35
C ALA A 36 16.84 7.02 16.34
N ILE A 37 16.02 8.07 16.33
CA ILE A 37 16.11 9.11 17.35
C ILE A 37 15.91 8.51 18.75
N SER A 38 16.70 9.01 19.70
CA SER A 38 16.62 8.57 21.10
C SER A 38 15.22 8.85 21.65
N CYS A 39 14.60 7.83 22.22
CA CYS A 39 13.25 7.90 22.72
C CYS A 39 13.26 7.93 24.24
N PRO A 40 12.64 8.94 24.87
CA PRO A 40 12.37 8.93 26.30
C PRO A 40 11.66 7.64 26.74
N ASP A 41 12.07 7.09 27.89
CA ASP A 41 11.47 5.87 28.47
C ASP A 41 9.97 6.02 28.79
N SER A 42 9.52 7.27 28.99
CA SER A 42 8.11 7.59 29.20
C SER A 42 7.24 7.40 27.96
N ILE A 43 7.83 7.27 26.77
CA ILE A 43 7.12 7.13 25.51
C ILE A 43 7.08 5.66 25.09
N ASN A 44 5.88 5.12 24.99
CA ASN A 44 5.70 3.76 24.50
C ASN A 44 5.70 3.73 22.96
N LYS A 45 6.85 3.40 22.36
CA LYS A 45 6.99 3.26 20.89
C LYS A 45 6.02 2.25 20.29
N LYS A 46 5.78 1.12 20.97
CA LYS A 46 4.87 0.07 20.47
C LYS A 46 3.43 0.58 20.41
N LEU A 47 3.02 1.38 21.39
CA LEU A 47 1.72 2.03 21.36
C LEU A 47 1.63 3.11 20.28
N LEU A 48 2.71 3.86 20.05
CA LEU A 48 2.73 4.99 19.10
C LEU A 48 2.79 4.54 17.63
N PHE A 49 3.54 3.49 17.32
CA PHE A 49 3.76 3.03 15.95
C PHE A 49 3.03 1.71 15.62
N GLY A 50 2.44 1.05 16.62
CA GLY A 50 1.71 -0.21 16.44
C GLY A 50 2.56 -1.27 15.75
N ASN A 51 1.97 -1.93 14.76
CA ASN A 51 2.60 -2.94 13.92
C ASN A 51 3.03 -2.37 12.55
N ILE A 52 3.55 -1.13 12.52
CA ILE A 52 4.00 -0.50 11.26
C ILE A 52 5.09 -1.30 10.53
N ASN A 53 5.88 -2.09 11.24
CA ASN A 53 6.90 -2.94 10.64
C ASN A 53 6.25 -4.04 9.77
N ASP A 54 5.18 -4.66 10.26
CA ASP A 54 4.44 -5.67 9.49
C ASP A 54 3.81 -5.06 8.23
N ILE A 55 3.33 -3.81 8.33
CA ILE A 55 2.85 -3.04 7.17
C ILE A 55 3.98 -2.79 6.18
N ASN A 56 5.17 -2.43 6.66
CA ASN A 56 6.34 -2.21 5.81
C ASN A 56 6.74 -3.50 5.08
N ASP A 57 6.80 -4.62 5.80
CA ASP A 57 7.18 -5.92 5.26
C ASP A 57 6.21 -6.41 4.18
N VAL A 58 4.89 -6.33 4.44
CA VAL A 58 3.89 -6.75 3.44
C VAL A 58 3.89 -5.82 2.22
N SER A 59 4.14 -4.52 2.41
CA SER A 59 4.20 -3.55 1.31
C SER A 59 5.46 -3.72 0.47
N HIS A 60 6.61 -4.03 1.09
CA HIS A 60 7.83 -4.43 0.39
C HIS A 60 7.60 -5.67 -0.46
N ARG A 61 6.98 -6.70 0.13
CA ARG A 61 6.67 -7.94 -0.58
C ARG A 61 5.73 -7.71 -1.76
N LEU A 62 4.71 -6.88 -1.58
CA LEU A 62 3.79 -6.49 -2.64
C LEU A 62 4.53 -5.82 -3.80
N LEU A 63 5.32 -4.78 -3.52
CA LEU A 63 6.07 -4.06 -4.54
C LEU A 63 7.01 -4.99 -5.33
N ASN A 64 7.79 -5.82 -4.64
CA ASN A 64 8.73 -6.74 -5.28
C ASN A 64 8.02 -7.72 -6.23
N LEU A 65 6.86 -8.27 -5.83
CA LEU A 65 6.08 -9.15 -6.69
C LEU A 65 5.45 -8.41 -7.87
N LEU A 66 4.97 -7.18 -7.67
CA LEU A 66 4.43 -6.35 -8.75
C LEU A 66 5.51 -6.01 -9.79
N GLU A 67 6.71 -5.62 -9.36
CA GLU A 67 7.84 -5.30 -10.23
C GLU A 67 8.29 -6.54 -11.02
N PHE A 68 8.38 -7.69 -10.35
CA PHE A 68 8.73 -8.96 -10.99
C PHE A 68 7.71 -9.40 -12.05
N GLU A 69 6.42 -9.25 -11.77
CA GLU A 69 5.38 -9.56 -12.76
C GLU A 69 5.39 -8.57 -13.93
N CYS A 70 5.75 -7.31 -13.69
CA CYS A 70 5.88 -6.31 -14.76
C CYS A 70 7.14 -6.55 -15.63
N SER A 71 8.26 -7.00 -15.05
CA SER A 71 9.47 -7.31 -15.82
C SER A 71 9.27 -8.50 -16.75
N LYS A 72 8.47 -9.50 -16.35
CA LYS A 72 8.10 -10.63 -17.22
C LYS A 72 7.30 -10.20 -18.45
N SER A 73 6.38 -9.25 -18.30
CA SER A 73 5.54 -8.81 -19.42
C SER A 73 6.31 -8.06 -20.51
N GLN A 74 7.43 -7.41 -20.16
CA GLN A 74 8.28 -6.73 -21.13
C GLN A 74 9.00 -7.70 -22.09
N GLN A 75 9.12 -8.98 -21.72
CA GLN A 75 9.82 -10.00 -22.52
C GLN A 75 8.89 -10.82 -23.43
N ASN A 76 7.59 -10.91 -23.12
CA ASN A 76 6.67 -11.89 -23.73
C ASN A 76 5.34 -11.27 -24.24
N ASP A 77 5.42 -10.13 -24.94
CA ASP A 77 4.27 -9.34 -25.42
C ASP A 77 3.33 -8.90 -24.27
N ASP A 78 3.18 -7.58 -24.11
CA ASP A 78 2.51 -6.81 -23.03
C ASP A 78 1.10 -7.26 -22.57
N ALA A 79 0.52 -8.32 -23.13
CA ALA A 79 -0.81 -8.81 -22.82
C ALA A 79 -0.94 -9.44 -21.41
N HIS A 80 0.14 -9.93 -20.79
CA HIS A 80 0.04 -10.89 -19.67
C HIS A 80 0.45 -10.41 -18.28
N CYS A 81 0.67 -9.11 -18.03
CA CYS A 81 0.95 -8.64 -16.66
C CYS A 81 -0.23 -8.93 -15.69
N CYS A 82 -0.09 -9.96 -14.85
CA CYS A 82 -1.15 -10.52 -14.00
C CYS A 82 -1.14 -9.95 -12.58
N ILE A 83 -1.26 -8.63 -12.45
CA ILE A 83 -1.27 -7.93 -11.15
C ILE A 83 -2.33 -8.47 -10.20
N GLY A 84 -3.50 -8.87 -10.71
CA GLY A 84 -4.56 -9.47 -9.89
C GLY A 84 -4.10 -10.73 -9.14
N LEU A 85 -3.22 -11.55 -9.74
CA LEU A 85 -2.68 -12.74 -9.08
C LEU A 85 -1.73 -12.39 -7.94
N VAL A 86 -0.94 -11.32 -8.08
CA VAL A 86 -0.07 -10.81 -7.01
C VAL A 86 -0.90 -10.41 -5.80
N PHE A 87 -1.94 -9.60 -6.01
CA PHE A 87 -2.83 -9.19 -4.92
C PHE A 87 -3.55 -10.40 -4.31
N ASN A 88 -4.02 -11.34 -5.12
CA ASN A 88 -4.69 -12.54 -4.62
C ASN A 88 -3.76 -13.41 -3.76
N GLY A 89 -2.48 -13.54 -4.13
CA GLY A 89 -1.50 -14.30 -3.36
C GLY A 89 -1.09 -13.66 -2.03
N LEU A 90 -1.27 -12.34 -1.89
CA LEU A 90 -0.93 -11.59 -0.68
C LEU A 90 -2.14 -11.11 0.13
N ILE A 91 -3.36 -11.38 -0.33
CA ILE A 91 -4.57 -10.75 0.21
C ILE A 91 -4.76 -11.03 1.71
N ASP A 92 -4.47 -12.26 2.17
CA ASP A 92 -4.64 -12.62 3.58
C ASP A 92 -3.58 -11.97 4.47
N GLN A 93 -2.35 -11.82 3.98
CA GLN A 93 -1.28 -11.13 4.70
C GLN A 93 -1.57 -9.63 4.81
N LEU A 94 -2.02 -9.02 3.71
CA LEU A 94 -2.46 -7.62 3.69
C LEU A 94 -3.62 -7.42 4.68
N LYS A 95 -4.63 -8.29 4.64
CA LYS A 95 -5.76 -8.24 5.58
C LYS A 95 -5.31 -8.29 7.03
N HIS A 96 -4.49 -9.28 7.36
CA HIS A 96 -4.05 -9.48 8.74
C HIS A 96 -3.26 -8.28 9.27
N ALA A 97 -2.24 -7.84 8.53
CA ALA A 97 -1.38 -6.74 8.95
C ALA A 97 -2.15 -5.41 9.06
N TYR A 98 -2.98 -5.07 8.06
CA TYR A 98 -3.75 -3.82 8.07
C TYR A 98 -4.91 -3.83 9.07
N ALA A 99 -5.55 -4.97 9.34
CA ALA A 99 -6.61 -5.06 10.35
C ALA A 99 -6.06 -4.78 11.75
N GLU A 100 -4.90 -5.33 12.08
CA GLU A 100 -4.22 -5.03 13.34
C GLU A 100 -3.78 -3.57 13.41
N TYR A 101 -3.25 -3.02 12.32
CA TYR A 101 -2.80 -1.63 12.26
C TYR A 101 -3.96 -0.65 12.47
N CYS A 102 -5.06 -0.83 11.75
CA CYS A 102 -6.24 0.03 11.89
C CYS A 102 -6.82 -0.03 13.31
N ARG A 103 -6.91 -1.22 13.92
CA ARG A 103 -7.36 -1.38 15.30
C ARG A 103 -6.46 -0.63 16.28
N ASN A 104 -5.15 -0.74 16.12
CA ASN A 104 -4.17 -0.08 16.98
C ASN A 104 -4.17 1.45 16.79
N HIS A 105 -4.48 1.93 15.58
CA HIS A 105 -4.42 3.34 15.25
C HIS A 105 -5.47 4.20 15.97
N GLU A 106 -6.63 3.66 16.34
CA GLU A 106 -7.59 4.35 17.21
C GLU A 106 -6.98 4.68 18.58
N TRP A 107 -6.20 3.74 19.14
CA TRP A 107 -5.48 3.92 20.39
C TRP A 107 -4.30 4.89 20.26
N VAL A 108 -3.56 4.84 19.14
CA VAL A 108 -2.50 5.80 18.80
C VAL A 108 -3.06 7.22 18.76
N HIS A 109 -4.19 7.43 18.07
CA HIS A 109 -4.84 8.74 18.00
C HIS A 109 -5.30 9.23 19.39
N GLY A 110 -5.86 8.34 20.21
CA GLY A 110 -6.22 8.66 21.58
C GLY A 110 -5.00 9.03 22.43
N TYR A 111 -3.88 8.33 22.26
CA TYR A 111 -2.62 8.59 22.95
C TYR A 111 -2.02 9.94 22.53
N LEU A 112 -1.91 10.20 21.23
CA LEU A 112 -1.42 11.48 20.70
C LEU A 112 -2.27 12.67 21.18
N ARG A 113 -3.60 12.50 21.27
CA ARG A 113 -4.50 13.54 21.80
C ARG A 113 -4.29 13.78 23.30
N LYS A 114 -4.16 12.72 24.10
CA LYS A 114 -3.96 12.80 25.56
C LYS A 114 -2.59 13.34 25.93
N CYS A 115 -1.56 12.93 25.20
CA CYS A 115 -0.18 13.36 25.38
C CYS A 115 0.18 14.60 24.56
N GLY A 116 -0.81 15.31 24.00
CA GLY A 116 -0.60 16.51 23.21
C GLY A 116 0.17 17.61 23.97
N ASN A 117 0.03 17.64 25.29
CA ASN A 117 0.71 18.59 26.18
C ASN A 117 1.99 18.01 26.82
N ASP A 118 2.39 16.77 26.50
CA ASP A 118 3.64 16.20 27.00
C ASP A 118 4.81 16.75 26.19
N GLU A 119 5.57 17.68 26.80
CA GLU A 119 6.73 18.31 26.19
C GLU A 119 7.78 17.30 25.69
N LYS A 120 7.94 16.15 26.36
CA LYS A 120 8.90 15.12 25.95
C LYS A 120 8.46 14.42 24.68
N LEU A 121 7.16 14.10 24.57
CA LEU A 121 6.60 13.51 23.36
C LEU A 121 6.64 14.51 22.20
N GLN A 122 6.27 15.76 22.44
CA GLN A 122 6.34 16.80 21.42
C GLN A 122 7.76 16.98 20.91
N LYS A 123 8.75 17.09 21.82
CA LYS A 123 10.16 17.20 21.43
C LYS A 123 10.63 15.98 20.63
N TYR A 124 10.29 14.77 21.08
CA TYR A 124 10.62 13.54 20.37
C TYR A 124 10.06 13.53 18.93
N LEU A 125 8.79 13.89 18.75
CA LEU A 125 8.15 13.97 17.44
C LEU A 125 8.75 15.08 16.57
N GLN A 126 9.10 16.23 17.15
CA GLN A 126 9.74 17.34 16.44
C GLN A 126 11.16 17.00 15.98
N ASP A 127 11.97 16.38 16.85
CA ASP A 127 13.32 15.92 16.50
C ASP A 127 13.26 14.90 15.36
N GLY A 128 12.29 13.98 15.42
CA GLY A 128 12.02 13.03 14.35
C GLY A 128 11.59 13.72 13.05
N LEU A 129 10.68 14.68 13.14
CA LEU A 129 10.23 15.47 11.98
C LEU A 129 11.38 16.25 11.32
N CYS A 130 12.28 16.84 12.11
CA CYS A 130 13.49 17.48 11.60
C CYS A 130 14.35 16.50 10.81
N LYS A 131 14.59 15.29 11.34
CA LYS A 131 15.34 14.24 10.66
C LYS A 131 14.64 13.77 9.37
N LEU A 132 13.31 13.60 9.41
CA LEU A 132 12.50 13.24 8.23
C LEU A 132 12.64 14.29 7.12
N ARG A 133 12.59 15.57 7.47
CA ARG A 133 12.65 16.69 6.51
C ARG A 133 13.98 16.81 5.79
N LEU A 134 15.07 16.32 6.38
CA LEU A 134 16.37 16.24 5.69
C LEU A 134 16.30 15.34 4.44
N GLN A 135 15.47 14.30 4.48
CA GLN A 135 15.32 13.38 3.36
C GLN A 135 14.07 13.69 2.51
N LYS A 136 12.98 14.14 3.14
CA LYS A 136 11.72 14.45 2.47
C LYS A 136 11.08 15.73 3.04
N PRO A 137 11.39 16.91 2.46
CA PRO A 137 10.90 18.21 2.95
C PRO A 137 9.38 18.37 2.94
N SER A 138 8.66 17.56 2.15
CA SER A 138 7.19 17.58 2.09
C SER A 138 6.49 16.94 3.28
N VAL A 139 7.23 16.36 4.23
CA VAL A 139 6.66 15.83 5.47
C VAL A 139 6.48 16.97 6.47
N PHE A 140 5.21 17.31 6.73
CA PHE A 140 4.85 18.38 7.65
C PHE A 140 4.53 17.89 9.06
N ASP A 141 4.06 16.65 9.21
CA ASP A 141 3.61 16.07 10.47
C ASP A 141 3.82 14.55 10.48
N VAL A 142 4.29 14.01 11.61
CA VAL A 142 4.46 12.57 11.84
C VAL A 142 3.10 11.88 11.86
N SER A 143 2.06 12.52 12.42
CA SER A 143 0.71 11.97 12.44
C SER A 143 0.17 11.75 11.03
N ALA A 144 0.47 12.66 10.11
CA ALA A 144 0.10 12.51 8.70
C ALA A 144 0.80 11.31 8.03
N LEU A 145 2.04 10.98 8.42
CA LEU A 145 2.73 9.77 7.96
C LEU A 145 2.08 8.50 8.54
N LEU A 146 1.67 8.51 9.81
CA LEU A 146 0.96 7.39 10.44
C LEU A 146 -0.42 7.12 9.82
N LEU A 147 -1.06 8.13 9.22
CA LEU A 147 -2.29 7.92 8.45
C LEU A 147 -2.07 7.30 7.06
N ARG A 148 -0.83 7.28 6.53
CA ARG A 148 -0.56 6.80 5.16
C ARG A 148 -1.02 5.36 4.94
N PRO A 149 -0.80 4.38 5.84
CA PRO A 149 -1.32 3.03 5.66
C PRO A 149 -2.85 2.97 5.57
N ILE A 150 -3.55 3.72 6.41
CA ILE A 150 -5.03 3.80 6.38
C ILE A 150 -5.50 4.40 5.05
N GLN A 151 -4.81 5.43 4.58
CA GLN A 151 -5.10 6.01 3.27
C GLN A 151 -4.74 5.06 2.12
N ARG A 152 -3.74 4.18 2.27
CA ARG A 152 -3.30 3.26 1.22
C ARG A 152 -4.26 2.09 1.06
N ILE A 153 -4.72 1.48 2.16
CA ILE A 153 -5.59 0.29 2.10
C ILE A 153 -6.91 0.58 1.36
N VAL A 154 -7.45 1.81 1.50
CA VAL A 154 -8.67 2.23 0.78
C VAL A 154 -8.44 2.53 -0.70
N ARG A 155 -7.17 2.69 -1.13
CA ARG A 155 -6.81 2.97 -2.54
C ARG A 155 -6.68 1.70 -3.37
N TYR A 156 -6.25 0.58 -2.79
CA TYR A 156 -6.12 -0.68 -3.54
C TYR A 156 -7.41 -1.11 -4.25
N PRO A 157 -8.61 -1.08 -3.63
CA PRO A 157 -9.86 -1.39 -4.32
C PRO A 157 -10.12 -0.48 -5.53
N LEU A 158 -9.82 0.82 -5.41
CA LEU A 158 -10.03 1.79 -6.49
C LEU A 158 -9.10 1.50 -7.68
N ILE A 159 -7.81 1.27 -7.41
CA ILE A 159 -6.81 0.96 -8.44
C ILE A 159 -7.15 -0.36 -9.13
N LEU A 160 -7.52 -1.39 -8.36
CA LEU A 160 -7.92 -2.69 -8.90
C LEU A 160 -9.20 -2.61 -9.74
N ASN A 161 -10.17 -1.80 -9.33
CA ASN A 161 -11.38 -1.54 -10.12
C ASN A 161 -11.07 -0.84 -11.45
N GLU A 162 -10.17 0.15 -11.46
CA GLU A 162 -9.76 0.80 -12.70
C GLU A 162 -9.03 -0.18 -13.64
N LEU A 163 -8.13 -1.01 -13.11
CA LEU A 163 -7.48 -2.08 -13.87
C LEU A 163 -8.50 -3.09 -14.43
N PHE A 164 -9.55 -3.43 -13.67
CA PHE A 164 -10.60 -4.35 -14.09
C PHE A 164 -11.53 -3.74 -15.15
N LYS A 165 -11.90 -2.45 -15.04
CA LYS A 165 -12.69 -1.74 -16.07
C LYS A 165 -12.00 -1.74 -17.42
N VAL A 166 -10.69 -1.53 -17.43
CA VAL A 166 -9.86 -1.58 -18.64
C VAL A 166 -9.88 -2.98 -19.26
N PHE A 167 -9.90 -4.02 -18.44
CA PHE A 167 -10.01 -5.42 -18.86
C PHE A 167 -11.42 -5.78 -19.41
N LEU A 168 -12.49 -5.35 -18.73
CA LEU A 168 -13.88 -5.52 -19.20
C LEU A 168 -14.15 -4.82 -20.54
N HIS A 169 -13.60 -3.61 -20.73
CA HIS A 169 -13.71 -2.90 -21.99
C HIS A 169 -12.98 -3.64 -23.12
N LEU A 170 -11.86 -4.30 -22.81
CA LEU A 170 -11.16 -5.21 -23.73
C LEU A 170 -12.04 -6.42 -24.08
N VAL A 171 -12.66 -7.08 -23.12
CA VAL A 171 -13.57 -8.21 -23.36
C VAL A 171 -14.79 -7.78 -24.19
N PHE A 172 -15.37 -6.60 -23.89
CA PHE A 172 -16.48 -6.04 -24.65
C PHE A 172 -16.10 -5.71 -26.09
N LEU A 173 -14.92 -5.11 -26.31
CA LEU A 173 -14.40 -4.84 -27.65
C LEU A 173 -14.09 -6.14 -28.41
N ILE A 174 -13.45 -7.13 -27.77
CA ILE A 174 -13.13 -8.43 -28.38
C ILE A 174 -14.41 -9.18 -28.75
N LYS A 175 -15.46 -9.14 -27.91
CA LYS A 175 -16.78 -9.71 -28.24
C LYS A 175 -17.43 -9.00 -29.44
N LYS A 176 -17.14 -7.71 -29.66
CA LYS A 176 -17.65 -6.94 -30.79
C LYS A 176 -16.93 -7.25 -32.12
N THR A 177 -15.70 -7.80 -32.08
CA THR A 177 -14.88 -8.05 -33.29
C THR A 177 -14.86 -9.49 -33.82
N LYS A 178 -15.65 -10.45 -33.31
CA LYS A 178 -15.71 -11.84 -33.82
C LYS A 178 -14.32 -12.49 -34.04
N ILE A 179 -13.34 -12.23 -33.18
CA ILE A 179 -12.07 -12.95 -33.20
C ILE A 179 -12.23 -14.17 -32.29
N ASN A 180 -12.00 -15.38 -32.82
CA ASN A 180 -12.14 -16.64 -32.09
C ASN A 180 -11.27 -16.66 -30.82
N LEU A 181 -11.91 -16.63 -29.66
CA LEU A 181 -11.29 -16.74 -28.34
C LEU A 181 -10.89 -18.19 -28.05
N VAL A 182 -9.62 -18.55 -28.25
CA VAL A 182 -9.06 -19.85 -27.81
C VAL A 182 -8.16 -19.72 -26.57
N PHE A 183 -7.94 -18.51 -26.04
CA PHE A 183 -7.09 -18.29 -24.86
C PHE A 183 -7.84 -17.64 -23.69
N PHE A 184 -8.60 -18.42 -22.89
CA PHE A 184 -9.14 -17.90 -21.63
C PHE A 184 -9.18 -18.89 -20.45
N PRO A 185 -8.01 -19.17 -19.81
CA PRO A 185 -7.98 -19.68 -18.43
C PRO A 185 -7.98 -18.55 -17.37
N CYS A 186 -7.54 -17.32 -17.70
CA CYS A 186 -7.30 -16.28 -16.67
C CYS A 186 -8.55 -15.50 -16.22
N ILE A 187 -9.64 -15.49 -17.00
CA ILE A 187 -10.85 -14.69 -16.68
C ILE A 187 -11.69 -15.29 -15.56
N LEU A 188 -11.77 -16.63 -15.45
CA LEU A 188 -12.66 -17.27 -14.49
C LEU A 188 -12.17 -17.15 -13.03
N PHE A 189 -10.90 -16.81 -12.79
CA PHE A 189 -10.37 -16.69 -11.43
C PHE A 189 -10.65 -15.35 -10.74
N HIS A 190 -11.00 -14.29 -11.49
CA HIS A 190 -11.01 -12.91 -10.97
C HIS A 190 -12.32 -12.49 -10.27
N GLY A 191 -13.39 -13.30 -10.35
CA GLY A 191 -14.67 -12.99 -9.69
C GLY A 191 -14.66 -13.14 -8.17
N ARG A 192 -13.76 -13.98 -7.62
CA ARG A 192 -13.68 -14.24 -6.17
C ARG A 192 -12.83 -13.21 -5.41
N THR A 193 -11.86 -12.59 -6.07
CA THR A 193 -10.94 -11.61 -5.45
C THR A 193 -11.64 -10.29 -5.10
N LEU A 194 -12.66 -9.88 -5.87
CA LEU A 194 -13.40 -8.64 -5.63
C LEU A 194 -14.24 -8.69 -4.32
N VAL A 195 -14.86 -9.84 -4.04
CA VAL A 195 -15.60 -10.07 -2.79
C VAL A 195 -14.64 -10.03 -1.60
N ALA A 196 -13.44 -10.61 -1.75
CA ALA A 196 -12.43 -10.62 -0.70
C ALA A 196 -11.89 -9.23 -0.37
N ILE A 197 -11.87 -8.29 -1.33
CA ILE A 197 -11.42 -6.90 -1.14
C ILE A 197 -12.52 -6.03 -0.51
N ILE A 198 -13.79 -6.25 -0.87
CA ILE A 198 -14.92 -5.57 -0.22
C ILE A 198 -15.03 -5.97 1.27
N SER A 199 -14.69 -7.22 1.62
CA SER A 199 -14.61 -7.65 3.03
C SER A 199 -13.48 -6.97 3.84
N ILE A 200 -12.54 -6.26 3.21
CA ILE A 200 -11.45 -5.53 3.92
C ILE A 200 -11.94 -4.17 4.45
N ILE A 201 -12.97 -3.61 3.83
CA ILE A 201 -13.49 -2.28 4.21
C ILE A 201 -14.63 -2.40 5.25
N TYR A 202 -15.24 -3.59 5.39
CA TYR A 202 -16.46 -3.80 6.18
C TYR A 202 -16.31 -4.77 7.37
N ILE A 203 -15.08 -5.05 7.84
CA ILE A 203 -14.78 -5.75 9.10
C ILE A 203 -13.95 -4.82 9.97
#